data_AF-A0A3P6ANX7-F1
#
_entry.id   AF-A0A3P6ANX7-F1
#
_cell.length_a   1.000
_cell.length_b   1.000
_cell.length_c   1.000
_cell.angle_alpha   90.00
_cell.angle_beta   90.00
_cell.angle_gamma   90.00
#
_symmetry.space_group_name_H-M   'P 1'
#
loop_
_entity.id
_entity.type
_entity.pdbx_description
1 polymer ?
#
loop_
_entity_poly.entity_id
_entity_poly.type
_entity_poly.pdbx_seq_one_letter_code
_entity_poly.pdbx_strand_id
1 'polypeptide(L)'
;MVSLLGTSPSSILSCPRLSSTPSTSPVCFRPGNTFGGNLYRRIQSETKKSRSRYHVLVTNVATGINSIEQAKKIDTKESARPVYPFAAIVGQDEMKLCLLLNVIDPKIGGVMIMGDRGTGKSTTVRSLVDLLPEITVVAGDPYNSDPRDPEFMGKEVRERVRKGEELDVMETKINMVDLPLGATEDRVCGTIDIEKALTEGVKAFEPGLLAKANRGILYVDEVNLLDDHLVDVLLDSAASGWNTVEREGISISHPARFILIGSGNPEEGELRPQLLDRFGMHAQVGTVRDAELRVKIVEERARFDSNPKEFRESYLEEQMKLQEQITSARSNLSGVEIDQDLKVKISRVCAELDVDGLRGDIVTNRAARALAALKGRDHVTAEDVGIVIPNCLRHRLRKDPLESMDSGIVVTEKFYEVFS
;
A
#
# COMPACT_ATOMS: atom_id res chain seq x y z
N MET A 1 -50.47 -27.67 -50.80
CA MET A 1 -51.27 -27.10 -49.71
C MET A 1 -50.57 -25.79 -49.30
N VAL A 2 -50.84 -24.66 -49.97
CA VAL A 2 -51.90 -23.67 -49.64
C VAL A 2 -51.69 -23.15 -48.22
N SER A 3 -51.43 -21.89 -47.86
CA SER A 3 -51.54 -20.54 -48.47
C SER A 3 -50.84 -19.56 -47.49
N LEU A 4 -49.95 -18.63 -47.89
CA LEU A 4 -50.17 -17.28 -48.47
C LEU A 4 -50.74 -16.20 -47.51
N LEU A 5 -50.01 -15.06 -47.44
CA LEU A 5 -50.41 -13.65 -47.18
C LEU A 5 -50.56 -13.23 -45.71
N GLY A 6 -50.12 -12.05 -45.23
CA GLY A 6 -49.54 -10.86 -45.86
C GLY A 6 -49.94 -9.61 -45.05
N THR A 7 -49.13 -8.56 -45.13
CA THR A 7 -49.46 -7.12 -44.99
C THR A 7 -49.63 -6.46 -43.60
N SER A 8 -48.73 -5.52 -43.30
CA SER A 8 -48.95 -4.22 -42.62
C SER A 8 -49.77 -3.27 -43.52
N PRO A 9 -50.52 -2.23 -43.06
CA PRO A 9 -49.94 -0.98 -42.51
C PRO A 9 -50.81 -0.12 -41.53
N SER A 10 -50.15 0.86 -40.91
CA SER A 10 -50.52 2.22 -40.46
C SER A 10 -51.99 2.67 -40.21
N SER A 11 -52.16 3.41 -39.09
CA SER A 11 -52.68 4.80 -39.00
C SER A 11 -53.95 5.11 -38.14
N ILE A 12 -53.76 6.04 -37.17
CA ILE A 12 -54.55 7.27 -36.89
C ILE A 12 -55.80 7.27 -35.95
N LEU A 13 -55.84 8.36 -35.12
CA LEU A 13 -56.90 8.99 -34.30
C LEU A 13 -57.13 8.40 -32.88
N SER A 14 -57.21 9.17 -31.78
CA SER A 14 -57.55 10.60 -31.59
C SER A 14 -57.28 11.07 -30.15
N CYS A 15 -56.71 12.28 -30.01
CA CYS A 15 -56.87 13.16 -28.82
C CYS A 15 -58.19 13.95 -28.93
N PRO A 16 -58.66 14.59 -27.83
CA PRO A 16 -58.47 16.05 -27.69
C PRO A 16 -58.08 16.45 -26.24
N ARG A 17 -57.01 17.23 -26.02
CA ARG A 17 -56.90 18.72 -25.97
C ARG A 17 -57.77 19.41 -24.90
N LEU A 18 -57.11 20.20 -24.04
CA LEU A 18 -57.23 21.68 -23.90
C LEU A 18 -56.05 22.14 -22.99
N SER A 19 -54.99 22.80 -23.48
CA SER A 19 -54.77 24.27 -23.59
C SER A 19 -54.81 24.99 -22.23
N SER A 20 -53.90 25.89 -21.80
CA SER A 20 -53.01 26.83 -22.50
C SER A 20 -52.07 27.52 -21.47
N THR A 21 -50.88 27.94 -21.91
CA THR A 21 -49.94 28.90 -21.27
C THR A 21 -50.38 30.37 -21.51
N PRO A 22 -49.65 31.47 -21.16
CA PRO A 22 -48.55 31.73 -20.19
C PRO A 22 -48.74 33.04 -19.32
N SER A 23 -47.74 33.30 -18.46
CA SER A 23 -47.13 34.61 -18.11
C SER A 23 -47.25 35.21 -16.68
N THR A 24 -46.09 35.73 -16.23
CA THR A 24 -45.79 36.76 -15.18
C THR A 24 -45.74 36.41 -13.68
N SER A 25 -44.53 36.01 -13.23
CA SER A 25 -43.65 36.52 -12.11
C SER A 25 -44.22 37.31 -10.89
N PRO A 26 -43.44 37.50 -9.79
CA PRO A 26 -42.57 36.59 -9.01
C PRO A 26 -42.71 36.77 -7.46
N VAL A 27 -42.26 35.81 -6.64
CA VAL A 27 -41.93 36.02 -5.20
C VAL A 27 -40.72 35.12 -4.88
N CYS A 28 -39.49 35.62 -4.91
CA CYS A 28 -38.76 36.42 -3.90
C CYS A 28 -38.31 35.59 -2.67
N PHE A 29 -37.05 35.12 -2.70
CA PHE A 29 -36.25 34.86 -1.50
C PHE A 29 -34.76 34.93 -1.86
N ARG A 30 -34.05 35.89 -1.23
CA ARG A 30 -32.59 36.05 -0.99
C ARG A 30 -32.30 37.57 -0.82
N PRO A 31 -31.15 38.04 -0.29
CA PRO A 31 -29.94 37.34 0.21
C PRO A 31 -29.43 37.89 1.57
N GLY A 32 -28.28 37.40 2.05
CA GLY A 32 -27.54 38.00 3.16
C GLY A 32 -26.72 39.23 2.77
N ASN A 33 -26.26 40.00 3.76
CA ASN A 33 -24.91 40.60 3.76
C ASN A 33 -24.48 41.15 5.14
N THR A 34 -23.17 41.30 5.23
CA THR A 34 -22.22 41.56 6.32
C THR A 34 -22.13 42.99 6.90
N PHE A 35 -21.39 43.07 8.03
CA PHE A 35 -20.50 44.15 8.55
C PHE A 35 -21.05 45.29 9.43
N GLY A 36 -20.46 45.42 10.64
CA GLY A 36 -19.87 46.69 11.11
C GLY A 36 -20.39 47.35 12.40
N GLY A 37 -19.66 47.16 13.52
CA GLY A 37 -19.07 48.29 14.28
C GLY A 37 -19.80 48.89 15.50
N ASN A 38 -19.03 48.98 16.60
CA ASN A 38 -19.07 49.96 17.72
C ASN A 38 -20.20 49.79 18.79
N LEU A 39 -20.02 50.03 20.10
CA LEU A 39 -18.99 50.70 20.90
C LEU A 39 -19.20 50.36 22.42
N TYR A 40 -18.11 50.12 23.16
CA TYR A 40 -17.86 50.47 24.59
C TYR A 40 -18.87 50.15 25.71
N ARG A 41 -18.44 49.33 26.71
CA ARG A 41 -18.25 49.82 28.11
C ARG A 41 -17.44 48.87 28.99
N ARG A 42 -16.35 49.44 29.51
CA ARG A 42 -15.48 49.03 30.63
C ARG A 42 -16.23 49.15 31.95
N ILE A 43 -16.25 48.13 32.81
CA ILE A 43 -16.32 48.24 34.28
C ILE A 43 -15.43 47.14 34.90
N GLN A 44 -14.58 47.58 35.82
CA GLN A 44 -13.72 46.79 36.70
C GLN A 44 -14.53 46.18 37.86
N SER A 45 -14.09 45.03 38.40
CA SER A 45 -14.23 44.76 39.84
C SER A 45 -13.17 43.76 40.37
N GLU A 46 -12.25 44.34 41.13
CA GLU A 46 -11.62 43.90 42.38
C GLU A 46 -11.48 42.41 42.77
N THR A 47 -10.20 42.04 42.84
CA THR A 47 -9.50 41.27 43.89
C THR A 47 -10.27 40.80 45.12
N LYS A 48 -10.07 39.53 45.48
CA LYS A 48 -9.79 39.11 46.88
C LYS A 48 -8.86 37.89 46.93
N LYS A 49 -7.74 38.08 47.62
CA LYS A 49 -6.74 37.07 48.00
C LYS A 49 -7.35 36.05 48.98
N SER A 50 -7.05 34.77 48.80
CA SER A 50 -6.92 33.84 49.92
C SER A 50 -5.71 32.93 49.69
N ARG A 51 -4.75 33.02 50.61
CA ARG A 51 -3.54 32.18 50.68
C ARG A 51 -3.93 30.85 51.32
N SER A 52 -3.61 29.73 50.67
CA SER A 52 -3.40 28.46 51.37
C SER A 52 -1.96 28.03 51.15
N ARG A 53 -1.24 27.88 52.27
CA ARG A 53 0.12 27.36 52.38
C ARG A 53 0.03 25.84 52.38
N TYR A 54 0.65 25.19 51.41
CA TYR A 54 1.12 23.82 51.56
C TYR A 54 2.61 23.79 51.19
N HIS A 55 3.44 23.62 52.22
CA HIS A 55 4.84 23.24 52.09
C HIS A 55 4.87 21.81 51.54
N VAL A 56 5.42 21.62 50.33
CA VAL A 56 5.87 20.29 49.89
C VAL A 56 7.36 20.22 50.14
N LEU A 57 7.73 19.39 51.11
CA LEU A 57 9.11 19.01 51.40
C LEU A 57 9.67 18.25 50.20
N VAL A 58 10.68 18.84 49.56
CA VAL A 58 11.53 18.12 48.60
C VAL A 58 12.36 17.12 49.41
N THR A 59 12.01 15.84 49.30
CA THR A 59 12.85 14.74 49.74
C THR A 59 13.37 14.04 48.49
N ASN A 60 14.65 14.26 48.21
CA ASN A 60 15.38 13.51 47.19
C ASN A 60 15.48 12.06 47.64
N VAL A 61 14.71 11.18 47.01
CA VAL A 61 14.95 9.73 47.07
C VAL A 61 15.38 9.30 45.67
N ALA A 62 16.70 9.20 45.51
CA ALA A 62 17.34 8.70 44.32
C ALA A 62 17.11 7.18 44.24
N THR A 63 16.11 6.73 43.47
CA THR A 63 16.03 5.36 42.96
C THR A 63 15.06 5.31 41.76
N GLY A 64 15.57 4.92 40.59
CA GLY A 64 14.72 4.38 39.51
C GLY A 64 14.73 5.16 38.18
N ILE A 65 15.90 5.35 37.56
CA ILE A 65 16.00 5.82 36.17
C ILE A 65 15.34 4.79 35.20
N ASN A 66 15.26 3.51 35.59
CA ASN A 66 14.64 2.45 34.80
C ASN A 66 13.10 2.56 34.68
N SER A 67 12.42 3.24 35.61
CA SER A 67 10.95 3.33 35.61
C SER A 67 10.44 4.33 34.58
N ILE A 68 11.21 5.36 34.26
CA ILE A 68 10.81 6.44 33.33
C ILE A 68 10.96 6.01 31.88
N GLU A 69 11.98 5.21 31.55
CA GLU A 69 12.13 4.62 30.21
C GLU A 69 11.11 3.51 29.94
N GLN A 70 10.77 2.71 30.96
CA GLN A 70 9.68 1.73 30.86
C GLN A 70 8.31 2.41 30.76
N ALA A 71 8.05 3.45 31.56
CA ALA A 71 6.81 4.24 31.46
C ALA A 71 6.69 4.96 30.11
N LYS A 72 7.78 5.52 29.57
CA LYS A 72 7.79 6.09 28.21
C LYS A 72 7.55 5.04 27.12
N LYS A 73 8.12 3.83 27.24
CA LYS A 73 7.86 2.72 26.30
C LYS A 73 6.40 2.26 26.34
N ILE A 74 5.78 2.26 27.52
CA ILE A 74 4.37 1.89 27.73
C ILE A 74 3.45 3.00 27.17
N ASP A 75 3.72 4.28 27.44
CA ASP A 75 2.98 5.43 26.88
C ASP A 75 3.09 5.49 25.34
N THR A 76 4.25 5.17 24.75
CA THR A 76 4.39 5.12 23.28
C THR A 76 3.66 3.95 22.62
N LYS A 77 3.37 2.87 23.35
CA LYS A 77 2.55 1.76 22.84
C LYS A 77 1.05 2.09 22.86
N GLU A 78 0.59 2.90 23.82
CA GLU A 78 -0.81 3.33 23.91
C GLU A 78 -1.16 4.51 22.97
N SER A 79 -0.18 5.29 22.50
CA SER A 79 -0.41 6.42 21.60
C SER A 79 -0.56 6.04 20.11
N ALA A 80 -0.39 4.76 19.75
CA ALA A 80 -0.60 4.31 18.38
C ALA A 80 -2.10 4.29 18.08
N ARG A 81 -2.55 5.06 17.09
CA ARG A 81 -3.94 4.98 16.61
C ARG A 81 -4.26 3.53 16.30
N PRO A 82 -5.36 2.97 16.85
CA PRO A 82 -5.69 1.58 16.61
C PRO A 82 -5.86 1.35 15.10
N VAL A 83 -5.19 0.33 14.59
CA VAL A 83 -5.25 -0.06 13.17
C VAL A 83 -6.38 -1.07 13.00
N TYR A 84 -7.11 -0.96 11.89
CA TYR A 84 -8.17 -1.89 11.54
C TYR A 84 -7.58 -3.27 11.21
N PRO A 85 -8.05 -4.40 11.78
CA PRO A 85 -7.52 -5.73 11.51
C PRO A 85 -7.61 -6.14 10.03
N PHE A 86 -6.52 -6.66 9.45
CA PHE A 86 -6.48 -7.17 8.06
C PHE A 86 -7.54 -8.26 7.76
N ALA A 87 -7.75 -9.21 8.67
CA ALA A 87 -8.77 -10.26 8.56
C ALA A 87 -10.19 -9.71 8.42
N ALA A 88 -10.51 -8.62 9.14
CA ALA A 88 -11.84 -8.01 9.17
C ALA A 88 -12.20 -7.21 7.90
N ILE A 89 -11.29 -7.07 6.94
CA ILE A 89 -11.54 -6.33 5.70
C ILE A 89 -12.35 -7.22 4.74
N VAL A 90 -13.50 -6.74 4.27
CA VAL A 90 -14.43 -7.53 3.46
C VAL A 90 -14.42 -7.05 2.00
N GLY A 91 -14.50 -7.99 1.05
CA GLY A 91 -14.72 -7.69 -0.36
C GLY A 91 -13.50 -7.16 -1.12
N GLN A 92 -12.29 -7.49 -0.66
CA GLN A 92 -11.03 -7.04 -1.28
C GLN A 92 -10.06 -8.21 -1.47
N ASP A 93 -10.59 -9.37 -1.86
CA ASP A 93 -9.82 -10.62 -1.85
C ASP A 93 -8.67 -10.60 -2.88
N GLU A 94 -8.88 -10.01 -4.05
CA GLU A 94 -7.84 -9.81 -5.08
C GLU A 94 -6.67 -8.97 -4.53
N MET A 95 -6.97 -7.83 -3.90
CA MET A 95 -5.94 -6.96 -3.32
C MET A 95 -5.24 -7.63 -2.14
N LYS A 96 -5.99 -8.29 -1.25
CA LYS A 96 -5.41 -9.04 -0.13
C LYS A 96 -4.45 -10.11 -0.62
N LEU A 97 -4.85 -10.88 -1.63
CA LEU A 97 -4.01 -11.91 -2.22
C LEU A 97 -2.71 -11.31 -2.77
N CYS A 98 -2.78 -10.29 -3.63
CA CYS A 98 -1.61 -9.65 -4.22
C CYS A 98 -0.64 -9.11 -3.16
N LEU A 99 -1.17 -8.50 -2.10
CA LEU A 99 -0.39 -8.00 -0.96
C LEU A 99 0.30 -9.14 -0.20
N LEU A 100 -0.41 -10.22 0.13
CA LEU A 100 0.14 -11.37 0.83
C LEU A 100 1.24 -12.06 0.01
N LEU A 101 1.04 -12.23 -1.30
CA LEU A 101 2.05 -12.84 -2.17
C LEU A 101 3.35 -12.01 -2.22
N ASN A 102 3.25 -10.68 -2.27
CA ASN A 102 4.43 -9.80 -2.24
C ASN A 102 5.13 -9.77 -0.89
N VAL A 103 4.41 -10.00 0.21
CA VAL A 103 5.05 -10.20 1.53
C VAL A 103 5.82 -11.52 1.57
N ILE A 104 5.30 -12.57 0.94
CA ILE A 104 5.93 -13.90 0.88
C ILE A 104 7.17 -13.86 -0.01
N ASP A 105 7.02 -13.36 -1.24
CA ASP A 105 8.12 -13.16 -2.18
C ASP A 105 8.18 -11.68 -2.63
N PRO A 106 8.99 -10.84 -1.95
CA PRO A 106 9.19 -9.44 -2.35
C PRO A 106 9.75 -9.28 -3.76
N LYS A 107 10.37 -10.33 -4.32
CA LYS A 107 10.95 -10.29 -5.67
C LYS A 107 9.88 -10.39 -6.76
N ILE A 108 8.60 -10.53 -6.42
CA ILE A 108 7.49 -10.39 -7.37
C ILE A 108 7.51 -9.00 -8.01
N GLY A 109 7.94 -7.96 -7.28
CA GLY A 109 8.11 -6.62 -7.85
C GLY A 109 6.99 -5.63 -7.51
N GLY A 110 6.33 -5.81 -6.36
CA GLY A 110 5.36 -4.87 -5.84
C GLY A 110 3.94 -5.05 -6.38
N VAL A 111 3.03 -4.24 -5.86
CA VAL A 111 1.60 -4.26 -6.19
C VAL A 111 1.14 -2.88 -6.60
N MET A 112 0.47 -2.79 -7.74
CA MET A 112 -0.30 -1.63 -8.13
C MET A 112 -1.77 -1.88 -7.85
N ILE A 113 -2.38 -0.99 -7.07
CA ILE A 113 -3.76 -1.08 -6.60
C ILE A 113 -4.56 0.02 -7.28
N MET A 114 -5.40 -0.37 -8.24
CA MET A 114 -6.25 0.57 -8.98
C MET A 114 -7.69 0.44 -8.52
N GLY A 115 -8.33 1.54 -8.15
CA GLY A 115 -9.75 1.49 -7.76
C GLY A 115 -10.32 2.83 -7.36
N ASP A 116 -11.63 2.85 -7.11
CA ASP A 116 -12.37 4.05 -6.76
C ASP A 116 -11.88 4.67 -5.45
N ARG A 117 -12.16 5.96 -5.25
CA ARG A 117 -11.97 6.63 -3.96
C ARG A 117 -12.91 6.04 -2.90
N GLY A 118 -12.44 5.94 -1.66
CA GLY A 118 -13.24 5.41 -0.55
C GLY A 118 -13.30 3.88 -0.45
N THR A 119 -12.56 3.14 -1.27
CA THR A 119 -12.44 1.68 -1.18
C THR A 119 -11.49 1.22 -0.07
N GLY A 120 -10.82 2.11 0.68
CA GLY A 120 -10.00 1.72 1.83
C GLY A 120 -8.62 1.12 1.50
N LYS A 121 -8.08 1.37 0.29
CA LYS A 121 -6.76 0.90 -0.17
C LYS A 121 -5.64 1.13 0.87
N SER A 122 -5.50 2.36 1.35
CA SER A 122 -4.46 2.72 2.35
C SER A 122 -4.71 2.08 3.72
N THR A 123 -5.97 1.89 4.12
CA THR A 123 -6.34 1.19 5.36
C THR A 123 -5.88 -0.26 5.30
N THR A 124 -6.08 -0.94 4.16
CA THR A 124 -5.68 -2.34 4.01
C THR A 124 -4.17 -2.52 4.05
N VAL A 125 -3.41 -1.63 3.39
CA VAL A 125 -1.94 -1.67 3.45
C VAL A 125 -1.44 -1.44 4.89
N ARG A 126 -2.03 -0.50 5.63
CA ARG A 126 -1.68 -0.27 7.05
C ARG A 126 -2.02 -1.49 7.92
N SER A 127 -3.15 -2.13 7.66
CA SER A 127 -3.55 -3.34 8.39
C SER A 127 -2.62 -4.52 8.12
N LEU A 128 -2.06 -4.61 6.91
CA LEU A 128 -1.06 -5.62 6.58
C LEU A 128 0.20 -5.42 7.42
N VAL A 129 0.69 -4.19 7.54
CA VAL A 129 1.91 -3.88 8.32
C VAL A 129 1.75 -4.26 9.79
N ASP A 130 0.56 -4.06 10.37
CA ASP A 130 0.30 -4.47 11.77
C ASP A 130 0.25 -5.99 11.96
N LEU A 131 -0.13 -6.74 10.92
CA LEU A 131 -0.18 -8.21 10.89
C LEU A 131 1.22 -8.85 10.75
N LEU A 132 2.18 -8.18 10.10
CA LEU A 132 3.48 -8.77 9.82
C LEU A 132 4.31 -9.01 11.10
N PRO A 133 5.10 -10.10 11.15
CA PRO A 133 5.99 -10.35 12.27
C PRO A 133 7.09 -9.28 12.38
N GLU A 134 7.62 -9.14 13.59
CA GLU A 134 8.77 -8.27 13.85
C GLU A 134 10.02 -8.79 13.11
N ILE A 135 10.88 -7.86 12.71
CA ILE A 135 12.13 -8.12 12.01
C ILE A 135 13.32 -7.82 12.91
N THR A 136 14.33 -8.66 12.78
CA THR A 136 15.61 -8.50 13.46
C THR A 136 16.48 -7.46 12.73
N VAL A 137 16.90 -6.40 13.42
CA VAL A 137 17.70 -5.28 12.86
C VAL A 137 18.90 -4.97 13.75
N VAL A 138 19.94 -4.38 13.16
CA VAL A 138 21.09 -3.86 13.91
C VAL A 138 20.67 -2.59 14.67
N ALA A 139 20.91 -2.55 15.97
CA ALA A 139 20.53 -1.43 16.81
C ALA A 139 21.32 -0.16 16.44
N GLY A 140 20.60 0.95 16.28
CA GLY A 140 21.19 2.26 15.94
C GLY A 140 21.52 2.46 14.46
N ASP A 141 21.26 1.48 13.59
CA ASP A 141 21.46 1.64 12.15
C ASP A 141 20.28 2.36 11.49
N PRO A 142 20.48 3.49 10.79
CA PRO A 142 19.41 4.21 10.09
C PRO A 142 18.77 3.41 8.95
N TYR A 143 19.44 2.36 8.46
CA TYR A 143 18.97 1.55 7.33
C TYR A 143 18.29 0.24 7.74
N ASN A 144 18.11 -0.06 9.04
CA ASN A 144 17.52 -1.31 9.50
C ASN A 144 18.23 -2.58 8.94
N SER A 145 19.56 -2.55 8.79
CA SER A 145 20.34 -3.64 8.19
C SER A 145 20.07 -4.98 8.87
N ASP A 146 20.07 -6.05 8.06
CA ASP A 146 19.95 -7.41 8.57
C ASP A 146 21.30 -7.88 9.13
N PRO A 147 21.38 -8.34 10.40
CA PRO A 147 22.62 -8.89 10.95
C PRO A 147 23.14 -10.12 10.19
N ARG A 148 22.28 -10.83 9.45
CA ARG A 148 22.60 -12.10 8.77
C ARG A 148 22.94 -11.95 7.28
N ASP A 149 22.70 -10.80 6.67
CA ASP A 149 22.93 -10.56 5.23
C ASP A 149 23.99 -9.47 5.00
N PRO A 150 25.29 -9.82 4.91
CA PRO A 150 26.37 -8.86 4.71
C PRO A 150 26.28 -8.08 3.39
N GLU A 151 25.61 -8.64 2.37
CA GLU A 151 25.47 -7.99 1.08
C GLU A 151 24.59 -6.75 1.16
N PHE A 152 23.64 -6.68 2.10
CA PHE A 152 22.69 -5.57 2.22
C PHE A 152 22.82 -4.78 3.52
N MET A 153 24.01 -4.81 4.13
CA MET A 153 24.37 -3.93 5.24
C MET A 153 24.82 -2.54 4.76
N GLY A 154 24.47 -1.51 5.55
CA GLY A 154 25.08 -0.20 5.43
C GLY A 154 26.61 -0.26 5.56
N LYS A 155 27.31 0.74 5.00
CA LYS A 155 28.79 0.76 4.97
C LYS A 155 29.40 0.65 6.37
N GLU A 156 28.86 1.38 7.34
CA GLU A 156 29.34 1.38 8.73
C GLU A 156 29.18 0.01 9.40
N VAL A 157 27.98 -0.58 9.32
CA VAL A 157 27.70 -1.91 9.86
C VAL A 157 28.59 -2.97 9.20
N ARG A 158 28.77 -2.89 7.88
CA ARG A 158 29.64 -3.79 7.13
C ARG A 158 31.10 -3.69 7.59
N GLU A 159 31.58 -2.49 7.89
CA GLU A 159 32.93 -2.30 8.43
C GLU A 159 33.09 -2.88 9.83
N ARG A 160 32.08 -2.74 10.71
CA ARG A 160 32.07 -3.36 12.04
C ARG A 160 32.11 -4.88 11.96
N VAL A 161 31.31 -5.48 11.06
CA VAL A 161 31.34 -6.93 10.79
C VAL A 161 32.71 -7.38 10.27
N ARG A 162 33.32 -6.63 9.36
CA ARG A 162 34.68 -6.93 8.85
C ARG A 162 35.74 -6.85 9.93
N LYS A 163 35.57 -5.99 10.95
CA LYS A 163 36.44 -5.90 12.12
C LYS A 163 36.19 -7.00 13.16
N GLY A 164 35.15 -7.82 12.97
CA GLY A 164 34.76 -8.89 13.91
C GLY A 164 34.07 -8.37 15.17
N GLU A 165 33.49 -7.19 15.13
CA GLU A 165 32.73 -6.63 16.27
C GLU A 165 31.38 -7.34 16.43
N GLU A 166 30.94 -7.54 17.68
CA GLU A 166 29.58 -8.01 17.96
C GLU A 166 28.59 -6.89 17.65
N LEU A 167 27.57 -7.23 16.85
CA LEU A 167 26.49 -6.31 16.51
C LEU A 167 25.40 -6.41 17.57
N ASP A 168 25.00 -5.27 18.11
CA ASP A 168 23.79 -5.19 18.93
C ASP A 168 22.57 -5.37 18.03
N VAL A 169 21.68 -6.28 18.40
CA VAL A 169 20.52 -6.66 17.62
C VAL A 169 19.25 -6.35 18.39
N MET A 170 18.23 -5.83 17.70
CA MET A 170 16.90 -5.59 18.26
C MET A 170 15.81 -6.08 17.31
N GLU A 171 14.65 -6.41 17.87
CA GLU A 171 13.44 -6.69 17.09
C GLU A 171 12.62 -5.40 16.95
N THR A 172 12.22 -5.10 15.71
CA THR A 172 11.36 -3.95 15.41
C THR A 172 10.24 -4.38 14.48
N LYS A 173 9.10 -3.69 14.56
CA LYS A 173 8.05 -3.83 13.56
C LYS A 173 8.54 -3.35 12.19
N ILE A 174 7.96 -3.93 11.15
CA ILE A 174 8.18 -3.50 9.78
C ILE A 174 7.66 -2.06 9.61
N ASN A 175 8.49 -1.20 9.02
CA ASN A 175 8.13 0.19 8.78
C ASN A 175 7.33 0.32 7.48
N MET A 176 6.23 1.07 7.55
CA MET A 176 5.51 1.58 6.39
C MET A 176 5.86 3.05 6.21
N VAL A 177 6.37 3.40 5.02
CA VAL A 177 6.72 4.77 4.66
C VAL A 177 5.74 5.25 3.59
N ASP A 178 5.01 6.31 3.90
CA ASP A 178 4.10 6.98 2.97
C ASP A 178 4.90 8.02 2.15
N LEU A 179 4.85 7.90 0.81
CA LEU A 179 5.41 8.89 -0.10
C LEU A 179 4.34 9.94 -0.45
N PRO A 180 4.50 11.21 -0.04
CA PRO A 180 3.58 12.27 -0.43
C PRO A 180 3.81 12.68 -1.90
N LEU A 181 2.76 13.14 -2.57
CA LEU A 181 2.80 13.58 -3.97
C LEU A 181 3.85 14.66 -4.25
N GLY A 182 4.01 15.61 -3.33
CA GLY A 182 4.99 16.71 -3.44
C GLY A 182 6.34 16.40 -2.82
N ALA A 183 6.76 15.14 -2.73
CA ALA A 183 8.08 14.78 -2.24
C ALA A 183 9.16 15.23 -3.24
N THR A 184 10.16 15.98 -2.77
CA THR A 184 11.35 16.25 -3.59
C THR A 184 12.24 15.01 -3.66
N GLU A 185 13.00 14.87 -4.74
CA GLU A 185 13.98 13.78 -4.93
C GLU A 185 14.91 13.67 -3.72
N ASP A 186 15.39 14.80 -3.21
CA ASP A 186 16.19 14.96 -2.00
C ASP A 186 15.58 14.28 -0.76
N ARG A 187 14.27 14.42 -0.58
CA ARG A 187 13.57 13.81 0.54
C ARG A 187 13.40 12.31 0.33
N VAL A 188 13.25 11.86 -0.91
CA VAL A 188 13.08 10.45 -1.27
C VAL A 188 14.39 9.69 -1.13
N CYS A 189 15.42 10.16 -1.83
CA CYS A 189 16.72 9.51 -1.96
C CYS A 189 17.66 9.83 -0.80
N GLY A 190 17.52 11.02 -0.18
CA GLY A 190 18.43 11.55 0.82
C GLY A 190 19.29 12.68 0.26
N THR A 191 19.81 13.50 1.16
CA THR A 191 20.63 14.67 0.85
C THR A 191 22.06 14.48 1.37
N ILE A 192 23.00 15.21 0.76
CA ILE A 192 24.38 15.29 1.23
C ILE A 192 24.55 16.68 1.83
N ASP A 193 24.91 16.75 3.11
CA ASP A 193 25.21 18.00 3.79
C ASP A 193 26.64 18.46 3.43
N ILE A 194 26.71 19.37 2.46
CA ILE A 194 27.95 19.88 1.89
C ILE A 194 28.73 20.69 2.94
N GLU A 195 28.05 21.45 3.79
CA GLU A 195 28.70 22.30 4.80
C GLU A 195 29.45 21.45 5.82
N LYS A 196 28.83 20.37 6.30
CA LYS A 196 29.51 19.39 7.16
C LYS A 196 30.60 18.62 6.42
N ALA A 197 30.36 18.23 5.16
CA ALA A 197 31.36 17.53 4.36
C ALA A 197 32.64 18.36 4.13
N LEU A 198 32.50 19.67 3.91
CA LEU A 198 33.64 20.58 3.71
C LEU A 198 34.31 21.00 5.02
N THR A 199 33.54 21.20 6.10
CA THR A 199 34.06 21.71 7.38
C THR A 199 34.66 20.60 8.24
N GLU A 200 34.00 19.45 8.33
CA GLU A 200 34.41 18.33 9.20
C GLU A 200 35.16 17.24 8.42
N GLY A 201 35.15 17.29 7.08
CA GLY A 201 35.74 16.24 6.23
C GLY A 201 34.99 14.90 6.29
N VAL A 202 33.83 14.86 6.96
CA VAL A 202 32.99 13.67 7.13
C VAL A 202 31.82 13.76 6.14
N LYS A 203 31.61 12.69 5.35
CA LYS A 203 30.46 12.58 4.44
C LYS A 203 29.15 12.50 5.25
N ALA A 204 28.56 13.64 5.58
CA ALA A 204 27.29 13.72 6.28
C ALA A 204 26.14 13.48 5.28
N PHE A 205 25.69 12.23 5.19
CA PHE A 205 24.51 11.86 4.40
C PHE A 205 23.28 11.83 5.30
N GLU A 206 22.23 12.56 4.92
CA GLU A 206 20.95 12.51 5.60
C GLU A 206 20.04 11.48 4.91
N PRO A 207 19.62 10.41 5.61
CA PRO A 207 18.85 9.33 5.02
C PRO A 207 17.45 9.81 4.60
N GLY A 208 17.10 9.55 3.34
CA GLY A 208 15.78 9.83 2.78
C GLY A 208 14.69 8.83 3.19
N LEU A 209 13.54 8.93 2.52
CA LEU A 209 12.41 8.00 2.69
C LEU A 209 12.79 6.56 2.28
N LEU A 210 13.61 6.39 1.24
CA LEU A 210 14.05 5.07 0.77
C LEU A 210 14.90 4.33 1.80
N ALA A 211 15.74 5.05 2.55
CA ALA A 211 16.52 4.48 3.64
C ALA A 211 15.61 3.94 4.76
N LYS A 212 14.58 4.71 5.12
CA LYS A 212 13.59 4.33 6.15
C LYS A 212 12.69 3.17 5.71
N ALA A 213 12.43 3.07 4.41
CA ALA A 213 11.63 2.00 3.82
C ALA A 213 12.40 0.67 3.72
N ASN A 214 13.73 0.65 3.91
CA ASN A 214 14.52 -0.58 3.80
C ASN A 214 14.00 -1.66 4.75
N ARG A 215 13.84 -2.87 4.20
CA ARG A 215 13.19 -4.05 4.78
C ARG A 215 11.76 -3.83 5.25
N GLY A 216 11.07 -2.87 4.63
CA GLY A 216 9.67 -2.60 4.87
C GLY A 216 8.86 -2.33 3.62
N ILE A 217 7.87 -1.46 3.76
CA ILE A 217 6.86 -1.18 2.73
C ILE A 217 6.94 0.30 2.37
N LEU A 218 7.07 0.58 1.07
CA LEU A 218 6.94 1.94 0.53
C LEU A 218 5.56 2.05 -0.12
N TYR A 219 4.70 2.88 0.46
CA TYR A 219 3.37 3.16 -0.07
C TYR A 219 3.38 4.49 -0.82
N VAL A 220 2.99 4.45 -2.08
CA VAL A 220 2.83 5.64 -2.92
C VAL A 220 1.36 5.85 -3.18
N ASP A 221 0.82 6.95 -2.64
CA ASP A 221 -0.55 7.34 -2.91
C ASP A 221 -0.64 8.10 -4.22
N GLU A 222 -1.67 7.81 -5.01
CA GLU A 222 -1.93 8.44 -6.31
C GLU A 222 -0.69 8.43 -7.24
N VAL A 223 -0.15 7.23 -7.53
CA VAL A 223 1.03 7.04 -8.42
C VAL A 223 0.88 7.69 -9.80
N ASN A 224 -0.36 7.95 -10.23
CA ASN A 224 -0.68 8.64 -11.48
C ASN A 224 -0.18 10.09 -11.51
N LEU A 225 -0.05 10.71 -10.33
CA LEU A 225 0.31 12.12 -10.16
C LEU A 225 1.78 12.33 -9.79
N LEU A 226 2.56 11.25 -9.68
CA LEU A 226 3.97 11.33 -9.30
C LEU A 226 4.84 11.80 -10.47
N ASP A 227 5.85 12.61 -10.16
CA ASP A 227 6.85 13.09 -11.12
C ASP A 227 7.68 11.95 -11.74
N ASP A 228 7.98 12.07 -13.03
CA ASP A 228 8.69 11.07 -13.86
C ASP A 228 10.01 10.63 -13.23
N HIS A 229 10.81 11.60 -12.79
CA HIS A 229 12.12 11.35 -12.22
C HIS A 229 12.04 10.56 -10.91
N LEU A 230 10.99 10.76 -10.11
CA LEU A 230 10.79 10.01 -8.88
C LEU A 230 10.37 8.58 -9.18
N VAL A 231 9.47 8.40 -10.15
CA VAL A 231 9.03 7.07 -10.60
C VAL A 231 10.24 6.20 -10.99
N ASP A 232 11.15 6.72 -11.82
CA ASP A 232 12.31 5.96 -12.29
C ASP A 232 13.21 5.55 -11.14
N VAL A 233 13.55 6.48 -10.24
CA VAL A 233 14.42 6.20 -9.08
C VAL A 233 13.80 5.19 -8.12
N LEU A 234 12.49 5.29 -7.88
CA LEU A 234 11.77 4.34 -7.02
C LEU A 234 11.77 2.93 -7.61
N LEU A 235 11.50 2.80 -8.91
CA LEU A 235 11.44 1.52 -9.60
C LEU A 235 12.82 0.87 -9.72
N ASP A 236 13.87 1.66 -9.95
CA ASP A 236 15.25 1.16 -9.98
C ASP A 236 15.74 0.75 -8.60
N SER A 237 15.39 1.52 -7.56
CA SER A 237 15.69 1.16 -6.16
C SER A 237 14.95 -0.11 -5.74
N ALA A 238 13.67 -0.26 -6.10
CA ALA A 238 12.88 -1.45 -5.81
C ALA A 238 13.40 -2.70 -6.52
N ALA A 239 13.89 -2.56 -7.76
CA ALA A 239 14.42 -3.67 -8.55
C ALA A 239 15.84 -4.09 -8.11
N SER A 240 16.73 -3.13 -7.88
CA SER A 240 18.12 -3.38 -7.48
C SER A 240 18.27 -3.70 -5.99
N GLY A 241 17.35 -3.20 -5.16
CA GLY A 241 17.46 -3.23 -3.70
C GLY A 241 18.50 -2.26 -3.14
N TRP A 242 19.00 -1.34 -3.96
CA TRP A 242 19.98 -0.32 -3.60
C TRP A 242 19.51 1.04 -4.08
N ASN A 243 19.65 2.05 -3.23
CA ASN A 243 19.51 3.43 -3.65
C ASN A 243 20.91 4.04 -3.79
N THR A 244 21.19 4.67 -4.93
CA THR A 244 22.46 5.36 -5.20
C THR A 244 22.19 6.83 -5.44
N VAL A 245 22.81 7.67 -4.61
CA VAL A 245 22.74 9.13 -4.69
C VAL A 245 24.07 9.65 -5.19
N GLU A 246 24.05 10.26 -6.37
CA GLU A 246 25.22 10.85 -7.01
C GLU A 246 25.03 12.35 -7.12
N ARG A 247 25.76 13.11 -6.30
CA ARG A 247 25.74 14.58 -6.35
C ARG A 247 27.13 15.15 -6.11
N GLU A 248 27.46 16.19 -6.87
CA GLU A 248 28.68 16.98 -6.68
C GLU A 248 29.98 16.16 -6.66
N GLY A 249 30.01 15.08 -7.45
CA GLY A 249 31.16 14.17 -7.54
C GLY A 249 31.27 13.15 -6.39
N ILE A 250 30.29 13.10 -5.49
CA ILE A 250 30.19 12.11 -4.42
C ILE A 250 29.08 11.11 -4.77
N SER A 251 29.43 9.82 -4.80
CA SER A 251 28.47 8.72 -4.97
C SER A 251 28.34 7.95 -3.64
N ILE A 252 27.13 7.92 -3.10
CA ILE A 252 26.76 7.19 -1.88
C ILE A 252 25.65 6.21 -2.23
N SER A 253 25.86 4.93 -1.92
CA SER A 253 24.85 3.90 -2.06
C SER A 253 24.51 3.30 -0.70
N HIS A 254 23.22 3.06 -0.47
CA HIS A 254 22.70 2.41 0.72
C HIS A 254 21.64 1.36 0.35
N PRO A 255 21.41 0.34 1.20
CA PRO A 255 20.39 -0.67 0.94
C PRO A 255 18.98 -0.05 0.99
N ALA A 256 18.13 -0.48 0.08
CA ALA A 256 16.76 -0.03 -0.08
C ALA A 256 15.87 -1.17 -0.63
N ARG A 257 15.88 -2.33 0.05
CA ARG A 257 15.00 -3.47 -0.27
C ARG A 257 13.65 -3.25 0.39
N PHE A 258 12.64 -2.85 -0.35
CA PHE A 258 11.28 -2.64 0.16
C PHE A 258 10.25 -3.22 -0.79
N ILE A 259 9.06 -3.50 -0.27
CA ILE A 259 7.90 -3.85 -1.09
C ILE A 259 7.25 -2.54 -1.54
N LEU A 260 7.24 -2.30 -2.85
CA LEU A 260 6.58 -1.13 -3.43
C LEU A 260 5.09 -1.39 -3.58
N ILE A 261 4.26 -0.52 -3.01
CA ILE A 261 2.81 -0.55 -3.17
C ILE A 261 2.37 0.80 -3.72
N GLY A 262 1.88 0.79 -4.96
CA GLY A 262 1.29 1.96 -5.60
C GLY A 262 -0.22 1.91 -5.51
N SER A 263 -0.86 3.03 -5.16
CA SER A 263 -2.32 3.19 -5.24
C SER A 263 -2.65 4.23 -6.30
N GLY A 264 -3.68 3.98 -7.11
CA GLY A 264 -4.11 4.90 -8.15
C GLY A 264 -5.61 4.88 -8.37
N ASN A 265 -6.10 5.93 -9.01
CA ASN A 265 -7.49 6.07 -9.42
C ASN A 265 -7.56 6.16 -10.95
N PRO A 266 -8.21 5.21 -11.66
CA PRO A 266 -8.34 5.26 -13.12
C PRO A 266 -8.91 6.59 -13.66
N GLU A 267 -9.75 7.27 -12.89
CA GLU A 267 -10.38 8.55 -13.28
C GLU A 267 -9.42 9.75 -13.28
N GLU A 268 -8.27 9.65 -12.61
CA GLU A 268 -7.31 10.76 -12.44
C GLU A 268 -6.23 10.80 -13.53
N GLY A 269 -6.25 9.85 -14.46
CA GLY A 269 -5.30 9.75 -15.56
C GLY A 269 -4.80 8.32 -15.77
N GLU A 270 -4.35 8.05 -16.99
CA GLU A 270 -3.71 6.77 -17.30
C GLU A 270 -2.31 6.69 -16.68
N LEU A 271 -1.97 5.49 -16.25
CA LEU A 271 -0.64 5.19 -15.75
C LEU A 271 0.37 5.18 -16.88
N ARG A 272 1.59 5.61 -16.55
CA ARG A 272 2.72 5.52 -17.46
C ARG A 272 3.05 4.05 -17.77
N PRO A 273 3.34 3.69 -19.04
CA PRO A 273 3.72 2.32 -19.40
C PRO A 273 4.89 1.76 -18.60
N GLN A 274 5.85 2.60 -18.18
CA GLN A 274 6.99 2.20 -17.35
C GLN A 274 6.57 1.67 -15.98
N LEU A 275 5.56 2.29 -15.35
CA LEU A 275 5.02 1.82 -14.07
C LEU A 275 4.34 0.47 -14.28
N LEU A 276 3.51 0.36 -15.32
CA LEU A 276 2.78 -0.85 -15.66
C LEU A 276 3.74 -2.03 -15.89
N ASP A 277 4.78 -1.87 -16.71
CA ASP A 277 5.72 -2.98 -16.91
C ASP A 277 6.48 -3.33 -15.63
N ARG A 278 6.83 -2.34 -14.80
CA ARG A 278 7.71 -2.57 -13.65
C ARG A 278 7.00 -3.09 -12.41
N PHE A 279 5.70 -2.84 -12.25
CA PHE A 279 4.95 -3.49 -11.18
C PHE A 279 4.78 -4.99 -11.46
N GLY A 280 5.02 -5.79 -10.43
CA GLY A 280 4.83 -7.23 -10.47
C GLY A 280 3.37 -7.59 -10.71
N MET A 281 2.50 -7.10 -9.82
CA MET A 281 1.08 -7.42 -9.83
C MET A 281 0.22 -6.16 -9.93
N HIS A 282 -0.93 -6.29 -10.57
CA HIS A 282 -1.97 -5.27 -10.65
C HIS A 282 -3.26 -5.83 -10.05
N ALA A 283 -3.68 -5.26 -8.93
CA ALA A 283 -4.94 -5.58 -8.26
C ALA A 283 -5.97 -4.49 -8.54
N GLN A 284 -7.16 -4.88 -8.98
CA GLN A 284 -8.29 -3.98 -9.14
C GLN A 284 -9.19 -4.03 -7.90
N VAL A 285 -9.55 -2.86 -7.39
CA VAL A 285 -10.45 -2.72 -6.24
C VAL A 285 -11.69 -1.98 -6.66
N GLY A 286 -12.75 -2.73 -6.94
CA GLY A 286 -14.07 -2.18 -7.20
C GLY A 286 -14.82 -1.85 -5.91
N THR A 287 -15.76 -0.90 -6.01
CA THR A 287 -16.76 -0.73 -4.97
C THR A 287 -17.66 -1.97 -4.90
N VAL A 288 -17.82 -2.52 -3.69
CA VAL A 288 -18.70 -3.68 -3.46
C VAL A 288 -20.13 -3.29 -3.88
N ARG A 289 -20.70 -4.05 -4.82
CA ARG A 289 -22.05 -3.80 -5.37
C ARG A 289 -23.15 -4.51 -4.61
N ASP A 290 -22.83 -5.62 -3.95
CA ASP A 290 -23.76 -6.37 -3.11
C ASP A 290 -24.17 -5.55 -1.88
N ALA A 291 -25.48 -5.36 -1.71
CA ALA A 291 -26.05 -4.58 -0.62
C ALA A 291 -25.74 -5.20 0.75
N GLU A 292 -25.76 -6.53 0.87
CA GLU A 292 -25.52 -7.22 2.14
C GLU A 292 -24.09 -7.01 2.62
N LEU A 293 -23.12 -7.20 1.73
CA LEU A 293 -21.71 -6.94 2.01
C LEU A 293 -21.44 -5.46 2.33
N ARG A 294 -22.13 -4.52 1.66
CA ARG A 294 -21.99 -3.08 1.96
C ARG A 294 -22.48 -2.75 3.37
N VAL A 295 -23.63 -3.29 3.80
CA VAL A 295 -24.14 -3.12 5.16
C VAL A 295 -23.13 -3.68 6.15
N LYS A 296 -22.62 -4.89 5.91
CA LYS A 296 -21.59 -5.51 6.75
C LYS A 296 -20.35 -4.63 6.90
N ILE A 297 -19.84 -4.04 5.82
CA ILE A 297 -18.67 -3.15 5.88
C ILE A 297 -18.95 -1.92 6.77
N VAL A 298 -20.14 -1.33 6.66
CA VAL A 298 -20.53 -0.15 7.45
C VAL A 298 -20.70 -0.52 8.93
N GLU A 299 -21.33 -1.66 9.23
CA GLU A 299 -21.52 -2.14 10.60
C GLU A 299 -20.19 -2.50 11.29
N GLU A 300 -19.33 -3.25 10.61
CA GLU A 300 -17.99 -3.60 11.13
C GLU A 300 -17.15 -2.34 11.37
N ARG A 301 -17.24 -1.36 10.46
CA ARG A 301 -16.55 -0.08 10.63
C ARG A 301 -17.08 0.70 11.84
N ALA A 302 -18.40 0.78 11.99
CA ALA A 302 -19.02 1.45 13.13
C ALA A 302 -18.67 0.76 14.47
N ARG A 303 -18.58 -0.57 14.49
CA ARG A 303 -18.16 -1.36 15.65
C ARG A 303 -16.71 -1.06 16.02
N PHE A 304 -15.81 -1.00 15.04
CA PHE A 304 -14.42 -0.62 15.25
C PHE A 304 -14.28 0.82 15.77
N ASP A 305 -15.00 1.78 15.18
CA ASP A 305 -14.92 3.19 15.59
C ASP A 305 -15.50 3.40 17.01
N SER A 306 -16.45 2.56 17.44
CA SER A 306 -17.03 2.59 18.79
C SER A 306 -16.07 2.04 19.85
N ASN A 307 -15.55 0.82 19.65
CA ASN A 307 -14.63 0.16 20.58
C ASN A 307 -13.49 -0.56 19.82
N PRO A 308 -12.39 0.14 19.49
CA PRO A 308 -11.31 -0.46 18.71
C PRO A 308 -10.58 -1.63 19.40
N LYS A 309 -10.47 -1.59 20.74
CA LYS A 309 -9.78 -2.64 21.51
C LYS A 309 -10.52 -3.97 21.46
N GLU A 310 -11.80 -3.94 21.82
CA GLU A 310 -12.69 -5.12 21.79
C GLU A 310 -12.80 -5.72 20.38
N PHE A 311 -12.89 -4.86 19.35
CA PHE A 311 -12.91 -5.32 17.97
C PHE A 311 -11.61 -6.03 17.56
N ARG A 312 -10.44 -5.54 17.99
CA ARG A 312 -9.17 -6.22 17.69
C ARG A 312 -9.07 -7.56 18.41
N GLU A 313 -9.55 -7.63 19.65
CA GLU A 313 -9.61 -8.88 20.42
C GLU A 313 -10.46 -9.93 19.72
N SER A 314 -11.61 -9.56 19.13
CA SER A 314 -12.46 -10.52 18.41
C SER A 314 -11.83 -11.13 17.16
N TYR A 315 -10.87 -10.43 16.52
CA TYR A 315 -10.18 -10.91 15.32
C TYR A 315 -8.75 -11.40 15.61
N LEU A 316 -8.32 -11.44 16.87
CA LEU A 316 -6.94 -11.78 17.23
C LEU A 316 -6.56 -13.20 16.78
N GLU A 317 -7.45 -14.17 16.97
CA GLU A 317 -7.20 -15.56 16.55
C GLU A 317 -7.03 -15.69 15.03
N GLU A 318 -7.83 -14.97 14.26
CA GLU A 318 -7.74 -14.97 12.79
C GLU A 318 -6.45 -14.28 12.30
N GLN A 319 -6.06 -13.18 12.97
CA GLN A 319 -4.78 -12.50 12.69
C GLN A 319 -3.60 -13.42 12.96
N MET A 320 -3.57 -14.10 14.11
CA MET A 320 -2.49 -15.01 14.48
C MET A 320 -2.38 -16.17 13.48
N LYS A 321 -3.50 -16.78 13.09
CA LYS A 321 -3.51 -17.84 12.05
C LYS A 321 -2.92 -17.34 10.73
N LEU A 322 -3.30 -16.13 10.30
CA LEU A 322 -2.78 -15.57 9.05
C LEU A 322 -1.30 -15.21 9.16
N GLN A 323 -0.86 -14.70 10.31
CA GLN A 323 0.55 -14.39 10.58
C GLN A 323 1.42 -15.66 10.56
N GLU A 324 0.94 -16.74 11.17
CA GLU A 324 1.58 -18.06 11.14
C GLU A 324 1.66 -18.60 9.70
N GLN A 325 0.56 -18.49 8.94
CA GLN A 325 0.54 -18.87 7.52
C GLN A 325 1.58 -18.11 6.69
N ILE A 326 1.68 -16.78 6.85
CA ILE A 326 2.68 -15.96 6.16
C ILE A 326 4.10 -16.39 6.55
N THR A 327 4.33 -16.62 7.83
CA THR A 327 5.66 -16.99 8.35
C THR A 327 6.08 -18.38 7.85
N SER A 328 5.15 -19.35 7.85
CA SER A 328 5.37 -20.68 7.27
C SER A 328 5.59 -20.61 5.75
N ALA A 329 4.82 -19.80 5.03
CA ALA A 329 4.97 -19.65 3.59
C ALA A 329 6.33 -19.06 3.22
N ARG A 330 6.81 -18.05 3.96
CA ARG A 330 8.13 -17.43 3.73
C ARG A 330 9.29 -18.40 3.94
N SER A 331 9.20 -19.27 4.94
CA SER A 331 10.23 -20.28 5.20
C SER A 331 10.22 -21.40 4.16
N ASN A 332 9.03 -21.85 3.76
CA ASN A 332 8.86 -22.95 2.80
C ASN A 332 9.04 -22.54 1.33
N LEU A 333 8.96 -21.25 0.99
CA LEU A 333 9.04 -20.75 -0.39
C LEU A 333 10.24 -21.31 -1.19
N SER A 334 11.39 -21.48 -0.52
CA SER A 334 12.61 -22.01 -1.16
C SER A 334 12.46 -23.46 -1.65
N GLY A 335 11.61 -24.25 -1.00
CA GLY A 335 11.33 -25.65 -1.35
C GLY A 335 10.19 -25.84 -2.34
N VAL A 336 9.40 -24.79 -2.65
CA VAL A 336 8.26 -24.93 -3.58
C VAL A 336 8.75 -25.05 -5.02
N GLU A 337 8.39 -26.16 -5.66
CA GLU A 337 8.74 -26.50 -7.04
C GLU A 337 7.57 -26.23 -8.01
N ILE A 338 7.92 -25.92 -9.26
CA ILE A 338 6.96 -25.81 -10.35
C ILE A 338 7.44 -26.68 -11.52
N ASP A 339 6.52 -27.52 -11.98
CA ASP A 339 6.77 -28.47 -13.06
C ASP A 339 7.15 -27.76 -14.36
N GLN A 340 8.02 -28.41 -15.13
CA GLN A 340 8.48 -27.85 -16.40
C GLN A 340 7.33 -27.65 -17.40
N ASP A 341 6.32 -28.53 -17.39
CA ASP A 341 5.11 -28.39 -18.23
C ASP A 341 4.34 -27.10 -17.88
N LEU A 342 4.14 -26.83 -16.60
CA LEU A 342 3.47 -25.60 -16.14
C LEU A 342 4.26 -24.35 -16.55
N LYS A 343 5.58 -24.36 -16.43
CA LYS A 343 6.44 -23.24 -16.88
C LYS A 343 6.26 -22.97 -18.38
N VAL A 344 6.26 -24.03 -19.20
CA VAL A 344 6.08 -23.92 -20.65
C VAL A 344 4.69 -23.39 -20.99
N LYS A 345 3.65 -23.85 -20.30
CA LYS A 345 2.28 -23.34 -20.48
C LYS A 345 2.14 -21.88 -20.07
N ILE A 346 2.76 -21.46 -18.97
CA ILE A 346 2.81 -20.05 -18.56
C ILE A 346 3.45 -19.21 -19.67
N SER A 347 4.62 -19.62 -20.17
CA SER A 347 5.30 -18.90 -21.24
C SER A 347 4.51 -18.88 -22.55
N ARG A 348 3.76 -19.95 -22.84
CA ARG A 348 2.85 -19.99 -23.99
C ARG A 348 1.71 -18.98 -23.84
N VAL A 349 1.11 -18.85 -22.66
CA VAL A 349 0.10 -17.81 -22.38
C VAL A 349 0.69 -16.42 -22.57
N CYS A 350 1.88 -16.14 -22.01
CA CYS A 350 2.55 -14.85 -22.20
C CYS A 350 2.81 -14.53 -23.69
N ALA A 351 3.25 -15.54 -24.47
CA ALA A 351 3.52 -15.38 -25.89
C ALA A 351 2.25 -15.17 -26.73
N GLU A 352 1.16 -15.89 -26.44
CA GLU A 352 -0.13 -15.72 -27.15
C GLU A 352 -0.81 -14.38 -26.82
N LEU A 353 -0.48 -13.78 -25.67
CA LEU A 353 -0.96 -12.48 -25.23
C LEU A 353 -0.08 -11.29 -25.69
N ASP A 354 0.97 -11.54 -26.49
CA ASP A 354 1.94 -10.53 -26.94
C ASP A 354 2.52 -9.68 -25.78
N VAL A 355 2.80 -10.32 -24.64
CA VAL A 355 3.39 -9.64 -23.47
C VAL A 355 4.84 -9.27 -23.75
N ASP A 356 5.19 -8.02 -23.48
CA ASP A 356 6.54 -7.51 -23.69
C ASP A 356 7.57 -8.15 -22.73
N GLY A 357 8.57 -8.82 -23.31
CA GLY A 357 9.68 -9.42 -22.58
C GLY A 357 9.29 -10.64 -21.72
N LEU A 358 10.19 -11.05 -20.82
CA LEU A 358 10.03 -12.24 -19.97
C LEU A 358 9.56 -11.94 -18.55
N ARG A 359 9.23 -10.67 -18.27
CA ARG A 359 8.90 -10.25 -16.91
C ARG A 359 7.55 -10.82 -16.47
N GLY A 360 6.58 -10.91 -17.37
CA GLY A 360 5.31 -11.59 -17.13
C GLY A 360 5.50 -13.04 -16.70
N ASP A 361 6.38 -13.77 -17.37
CA ASP A 361 6.74 -15.15 -17.04
C ASP A 361 7.35 -15.25 -15.64
N ILE A 362 8.37 -14.44 -15.34
CA ILE A 362 9.08 -14.48 -14.06
C ILE A 362 8.12 -14.19 -12.91
N VAL A 363 7.28 -13.17 -13.06
CA VAL A 363 6.33 -12.76 -12.04
C VAL A 363 5.26 -13.82 -11.83
N THR A 364 4.68 -14.37 -12.90
CA THR A 364 3.65 -15.41 -12.80
C THR A 364 4.19 -16.67 -12.10
N ASN A 365 5.41 -17.10 -12.45
CA ASN A 365 6.08 -18.22 -11.80
C ASN A 365 6.32 -17.97 -10.29
N ARG A 366 6.78 -16.78 -9.92
CA ARG A 366 7.00 -16.40 -8.51
C ARG A 366 5.70 -16.32 -7.73
N ALA A 367 4.68 -15.68 -8.30
CA ALA A 367 3.37 -15.54 -7.69
C ALA A 367 2.70 -16.91 -7.46
N ALA A 368 2.79 -17.83 -8.44
CA ALA A 368 2.24 -19.17 -8.30
C ALA A 368 2.95 -19.98 -7.21
N ARG A 369 4.28 -19.88 -7.10
CA ARG A 369 5.05 -20.48 -6.00
C ARG A 369 4.70 -19.89 -4.64
N ALA A 370 4.56 -18.57 -4.56
CA ALA A 370 4.15 -17.89 -3.34
C ALA A 370 2.73 -18.29 -2.91
N LEU A 371 1.81 -18.51 -3.86
CA LEU A 371 0.45 -18.98 -3.58
C LEU A 371 0.43 -20.43 -3.09
N ALA A 372 1.20 -21.32 -3.72
CA ALA A 372 1.35 -22.69 -3.25
C ALA A 372 1.95 -22.73 -1.83
N ALA A 373 2.97 -21.91 -1.56
CA ALA A 373 3.56 -21.75 -0.22
C ALA A 373 2.53 -21.24 0.80
N LEU A 374 1.70 -20.24 0.44
CA LEU A 374 0.63 -19.71 1.28
C LEU A 374 -0.42 -20.77 1.63
N LYS A 375 -0.71 -21.68 0.69
CA LYS A 375 -1.59 -22.83 0.88
C LYS A 375 -0.91 -24.01 1.60
N GLY A 376 0.38 -23.89 1.98
CA GLY A 376 1.15 -24.94 2.64
C GLY A 376 1.49 -26.13 1.75
N ARG A 377 1.61 -25.92 0.43
CA ARG A 377 1.98 -26.95 -0.55
C ARG A 377 3.38 -26.73 -1.12
N ASP A 378 4.05 -27.84 -1.43
CA ASP A 378 5.41 -27.85 -1.99
C ASP A 378 5.45 -27.90 -3.52
N HIS A 379 4.31 -28.14 -4.17
CA HIS A 379 4.18 -28.14 -5.62
C HIS A 379 3.07 -27.18 -6.08
N VAL A 380 3.37 -26.41 -7.13
CA VAL A 380 2.42 -25.52 -7.80
C VAL A 380 1.43 -26.31 -8.64
N THR A 381 0.14 -25.98 -8.56
CA THR A 381 -0.90 -26.57 -9.42
C THR A 381 -1.35 -25.60 -10.52
N ALA A 382 -2.00 -26.12 -11.56
CA ALA A 382 -2.61 -25.29 -12.60
C ALA A 382 -3.62 -24.27 -12.02
N GLU A 383 -4.37 -24.66 -10.99
CA GLU A 383 -5.31 -23.77 -10.29
C GLU A 383 -4.60 -22.57 -9.64
N ASP A 384 -3.40 -22.77 -9.08
CA ASP A 384 -2.64 -21.65 -8.50
C ASP A 384 -2.23 -20.65 -9.57
N VAL A 385 -1.79 -21.15 -10.72
CA VAL A 385 -1.46 -20.31 -11.88
C VAL A 385 -2.70 -19.55 -12.34
N GLY A 386 -3.85 -20.23 -12.47
CA GLY A 386 -5.10 -19.61 -12.89
C GLY A 386 -5.59 -18.48 -11.97
N ILE A 387 -5.35 -18.59 -10.66
CA ILE A 387 -5.71 -17.56 -9.68
C ILE A 387 -4.80 -16.32 -9.79
N VAL A 388 -3.49 -16.50 -10.01
CA VAL A 388 -2.53 -15.38 -10.00
C VAL A 388 -2.34 -14.73 -11.36
N ILE A 389 -2.52 -15.48 -12.46
CA ILE A 389 -2.18 -15.02 -13.81
C ILE A 389 -2.90 -13.73 -14.25
N PRO A 390 -4.19 -13.48 -13.92
CA PRO A 390 -4.84 -12.23 -14.30
C PRO A 390 -4.17 -11.03 -13.62
N ASN A 391 -3.81 -11.18 -12.35
CA ASN A 391 -3.14 -10.14 -11.57
C ASN A 391 -1.70 -9.87 -12.04
N CYS A 392 -1.04 -10.85 -12.67
CA CYS A 392 0.34 -10.71 -13.15
C CYS A 392 0.44 -10.13 -14.56
N LEU A 393 -0.56 -10.37 -15.43
CA LEU A 393 -0.47 -10.07 -16.86
C LEU A 393 -1.42 -8.96 -17.34
N ARG A 394 -2.53 -8.68 -16.65
CA ARG A 394 -3.58 -7.77 -17.16
C ARG A 394 -3.08 -6.36 -17.50
N HIS A 395 -2.12 -5.85 -16.74
CA HIS A 395 -1.54 -4.53 -16.92
C HIS A 395 -0.38 -4.51 -17.93
N ARG A 396 0.04 -5.68 -18.41
CA ARG A 396 1.07 -5.87 -19.44
C ARG A 396 0.49 -6.05 -20.84
N LEU A 397 -0.83 -6.17 -20.95
CA LEU A 397 -1.52 -6.23 -22.23
C LEU A 397 -1.53 -4.86 -22.90
N ARG A 398 -1.25 -4.85 -24.20
CA ARG A 398 -1.47 -3.69 -25.04
C ARG A 398 -2.97 -3.54 -25.27
N LYS A 399 -3.55 -2.44 -24.79
CA LYS A 399 -4.97 -2.17 -25.03
C LYS A 399 -5.13 -1.66 -26.45
N ASP A 400 -5.77 -2.45 -27.30
CA ASP A 400 -6.27 -1.94 -28.56
C ASP A 400 -7.45 -0.99 -28.28
N PRO A 401 -7.44 0.25 -28.79
CA PRO A 401 -8.51 1.24 -28.51
C PRO A 401 -9.90 0.81 -28.97
N LEU A 402 -9.99 -0.26 -29.77
CA LEU A 402 -11.22 -0.82 -30.32
C LEU A 402 -11.76 -2.00 -29.49
N GLU A 403 -10.96 -2.58 -28.59
CA GLU A 403 -11.40 -3.65 -27.70
C GLU A 403 -12.07 -3.10 -26.45
N SER A 404 -13.29 -3.55 -26.18
CA SER A 404 -14.09 -3.16 -25.01
C SER A 404 -14.02 -4.16 -23.86
N MET A 405 -13.30 -5.26 -24.03
CA MET A 405 -13.17 -6.31 -23.02
C MET A 405 -12.17 -5.90 -21.93
N ASP A 406 -12.47 -6.26 -20.68
CA ASP A 406 -11.52 -6.09 -19.59
C ASP A 406 -10.30 -7.00 -19.81
N SER A 407 -9.11 -6.42 -19.74
CA SER A 407 -7.83 -7.10 -19.91
C SER A 407 -7.70 -8.31 -18.98
N GLY A 408 -8.30 -8.28 -17.78
CA GLY A 408 -8.30 -9.44 -16.86
C GLY A 408 -9.08 -10.65 -17.37
N ILE A 409 -10.21 -10.42 -18.06
CA ILE A 409 -11.04 -11.49 -18.63
C ILE A 409 -10.32 -12.14 -19.80
N VAL A 410 -9.71 -11.33 -20.69
CA VAL A 410 -8.94 -11.82 -21.84
C VAL A 410 -7.79 -12.74 -21.39
N VAL A 411 -7.04 -12.36 -20.36
CA VAL A 411 -5.99 -13.20 -19.78
C VAL A 411 -6.57 -14.53 -19.27
N THR A 412 -7.72 -14.48 -18.61
CA THR A 412 -8.36 -15.66 -18.02
C THR A 412 -8.86 -16.62 -19.09
N GLU A 413 -9.52 -16.13 -20.14
CA GLU A 413 -9.96 -16.93 -21.28
C GLU A 413 -8.77 -17.60 -21.96
N LYS A 414 -7.71 -16.84 -22.24
CA LYS A 414 -6.49 -17.36 -22.86
C LYS A 414 -5.76 -18.38 -21.98
N PHE A 415 -5.79 -18.20 -20.66
CA PHE A 415 -5.29 -19.21 -19.72
C PHE A 415 -6.04 -20.53 -19.88
N TYR A 416 -7.38 -20.51 -19.89
CA TYR A 416 -8.15 -21.74 -20.05
C TYR A 416 -7.95 -22.39 -21.43
N GLU A 417 -7.74 -21.62 -22.50
CA GLU A 417 -7.40 -22.18 -23.81
C GLU A 417 -6.07 -22.97 -23.78
N VAL A 418 -5.03 -22.42 -23.15
CA VAL A 418 -3.70 -23.05 -23.13
C VAL A 418 -3.60 -24.21 -22.13
N PHE A 419 -4.36 -24.15 -21.03
CA PHE A 419 -4.36 -25.15 -19.96
C PHE A 419 -5.45 -26.23 -20.12
N SER A 420 -6.27 -26.14 -21.17
CA SER A 420 -7.28 -27.14 -21.54
C SER A 420 -6.73 -28.46 -22.11
#